data_AF-A0A5N1KYB0-F1
#
_entry.id   AF-A0A5N1KYB0-F1
#
_cell.length_a   1.000
_cell.length_b   1.000
_cell.length_c   1.000
_cell.angle_alpha   90.00
_cell.angle_beta   90.00
_cell.angle_gamma   90.00
#
_symmetry.space_group_name_H-M   'P 1'
#
loop_
_entity.id
_entity.type
_entity.pdbx_description
1 polymer ?
#
loop_
_entity_poly.entity_id
_entity_poly.type
_entity_poly.pdbx_seq_one_letter_code
_entity_poly.pdbx_strand_id
1 'polypeptide(L)'
;MKLVAVTSCPTGIAHSQMAAENLEQTAEELGHDIKVEVQGAMGAENELSAADIEAADAAIIASDTSVSQDRFSGVPLLKGTVKDAVNDAEGMIADAIEAADGDAPDTEGESGGNDTTDSGSDQQRRRGGDRSKSLLARLKRLFS
;
A
#
# COMPACT_ATOMS: atom_id res chain seq x y z
N MET A 1 -15.99 -4.93 0.03
CA MET A 1 -15.45 -4.77 -1.32
C MET A 1 -14.69 -6.03 -1.70
N LYS A 2 -14.44 -6.21 -2.99
CA LYS A 2 -13.49 -7.19 -3.52
C LYS A 2 -12.18 -6.49 -3.81
N LEU A 3 -11.14 -6.87 -3.10
CA LEU A 3 -9.81 -6.30 -3.22
C LEU A 3 -8.85 -7.34 -3.81
N VAL A 4 -7.82 -6.85 -4.49
CA VAL A 4 -6.66 -7.68 -4.85
C VAL A 4 -5.39 -7.00 -4.35
N ALA A 5 -4.38 -7.78 -4.00
CA ALA A 5 -3.10 -7.22 -3.60
C ALA A 5 -1.90 -7.98 -4.14
N VAL A 6 -0.77 -7.30 -4.24
CA VAL A 6 0.54 -7.90 -4.50
C VAL A 6 1.50 -7.47 -3.40
N THR A 7 2.19 -8.43 -2.78
CA THR A 7 3.27 -8.17 -1.84
C THR A 7 4.62 -8.58 -2.44
N SER A 8 5.67 -7.77 -2.28
CA SER A 8 7.00 -8.18 -2.76
C SER A 8 8.17 -7.62 -1.97
N CYS A 9 9.10 -8.49 -1.57
CA CYS A 9 10.29 -8.16 -0.80
C CYS A 9 11.52 -8.81 -1.46
N PRO A 10 12.63 -8.09 -1.68
CA PRO A 10 13.79 -8.64 -2.36
C PRO A 10 14.55 -9.69 -1.53
N THR A 11 14.40 -9.65 -0.19
CA THR A 11 15.15 -10.49 0.75
C THR A 11 14.52 -11.87 1.00
N GLY A 12 13.51 -12.26 0.23
CA GLY A 12 12.81 -13.55 0.34
C GLY A 12 11.31 -13.41 0.59
N ILE A 13 10.65 -14.54 0.86
CA ILE A 13 9.17 -14.60 0.96
C ILE A 13 8.62 -14.24 2.35
N ALA A 14 9.42 -14.27 3.42
CA ALA A 14 8.91 -14.16 4.79
C ALA A 14 8.15 -12.86 5.08
N HIS A 15 8.72 -11.69 4.74
CA HIS A 15 8.03 -10.42 4.95
C HIS A 15 6.85 -10.24 3.98
N SER A 16 6.94 -10.77 2.76
CA SER A 16 5.85 -10.71 1.78
C SER A 16 4.66 -11.58 2.19
N GLN A 17 4.90 -12.78 2.74
CA GLN A 17 3.87 -13.63 3.31
C GLN A 17 3.26 -12.99 4.56
N MET A 18 4.08 -12.44 5.46
CA MET A 18 3.58 -11.72 6.63
C MET A 18 2.68 -10.52 6.23
N ALA A 19 3.10 -9.75 5.22
CA ALA A 19 2.27 -8.67 4.69
C ALA A 19 0.96 -9.19 4.08
N ALA A 20 1.00 -10.31 3.36
CA ALA A 20 -0.18 -10.91 2.75
C ALA A 20 -1.16 -11.41 3.82
N GLU A 21 -0.68 -12.16 4.82
CA GLU A 21 -1.49 -12.65 5.94
C GLU A 21 -2.13 -11.50 6.72
N ASN A 22 -1.41 -10.39 6.95
CA ASN A 22 -1.97 -9.23 7.63
C ASN A 22 -3.07 -8.56 6.80
N LEU A 23 -2.85 -8.36 5.48
CA LEU A 23 -3.87 -7.81 4.59
C LEU A 23 -5.11 -8.72 4.51
N GLU A 24 -4.93 -10.03 4.44
CA GLU A 24 -6.01 -11.02 4.41
C GLU A 24 -6.85 -10.98 5.69
N GLN A 25 -6.20 -11.09 6.85
CA GLN A 25 -6.89 -11.07 8.14
C GLN A 25 -7.61 -9.74 8.36
N THR A 26 -6.96 -8.61 8.11
CA THR A 26 -7.59 -7.30 8.32
C THR A 26 -8.72 -7.04 7.34
N ALA A 27 -8.61 -7.47 6.08
CA ALA A 27 -9.73 -7.35 5.13
C ALA A 27 -10.94 -8.18 5.59
N GLU A 28 -10.72 -9.41 6.06
CA GLU A 28 -11.77 -10.26 6.62
C GLU A 28 -12.43 -9.61 7.84
N GLU A 29 -11.62 -9.07 8.77
CA GLU A 29 -12.10 -8.34 9.95
C GLU A 29 -12.97 -7.13 9.59
N LEU A 30 -12.64 -6.44 8.50
CA LEU A 30 -13.39 -5.30 7.96
C LEU A 30 -14.59 -5.72 7.08
N GLY A 31 -14.81 -7.01 6.87
CA GLY A 31 -15.91 -7.55 6.06
C GLY A 31 -15.70 -7.37 4.56
N HIS A 32 -14.47 -7.52 4.09
CA HIS A 32 -14.07 -7.42 2.68
C HIS A 32 -13.41 -8.71 2.22
N ASP A 33 -13.59 -9.03 0.94
CA ASP A 33 -12.89 -10.14 0.30
C ASP A 33 -11.57 -9.60 -0.26
N ILE A 34 -10.46 -10.29 -0.02
CA ILE A 34 -9.16 -9.96 -0.64
C ILE A 34 -8.46 -11.21 -1.15
N LYS A 35 -7.78 -11.09 -2.29
CA LYS A 35 -6.84 -12.09 -2.79
C LYS A 35 -5.44 -11.49 -2.90
N VAL A 36 -4.44 -12.13 -2.33
CA VAL A 36 -3.07 -11.60 -2.30
C VAL A 36 -2.10 -12.50 -3.06
N GLU A 37 -1.43 -11.94 -4.06
CA GLU A 37 -0.29 -12.55 -4.75
C GLU A 37 1.01 -12.19 -4.03
N VAL A 38 1.82 -13.20 -3.72
CA VAL A 38 3.08 -13.04 -2.99
C VAL A 38 4.24 -13.23 -3.96
N GLN A 39 5.06 -12.21 -4.18
CA GLN A 39 6.22 -12.27 -5.06
C GLN A 39 7.53 -12.19 -4.26
N GLY A 40 8.32 -13.25 -4.25
CA GLY A 40 9.65 -13.25 -3.63
C GLY A 40 10.74 -13.82 -4.54
N ALA A 41 11.93 -14.03 -3.96
CA ALA A 41 13.09 -14.52 -4.69
C ALA A 41 12.90 -15.92 -5.33
N MET A 42 11.93 -16.71 -4.85
CA MET A 42 11.62 -18.05 -5.36
C MET A 42 10.52 -18.06 -6.44
N GLY A 43 9.96 -16.90 -6.78
CA GLY A 43 8.84 -16.75 -7.70
C GLY A 43 7.59 -16.17 -7.04
N ALA A 44 6.47 -16.25 -7.76
CA ALA A 44 5.17 -15.81 -7.28
C ALA A 44 4.35 -16.98 -6.73
N GLU A 45 3.61 -16.73 -5.67
CA GLU A 45 2.60 -17.63 -5.09
C GLU A 45 1.23 -16.94 -5.15
N ASN A 46 0.16 -17.73 -5.29
CA ASN A 46 -1.22 -17.24 -5.34
C ASN A 46 -1.47 -16.19 -6.45
N GLU A 47 -0.83 -16.37 -7.61
CA GLU A 47 -0.92 -15.43 -8.72
C GLU A 47 -2.38 -15.01 -9.03
N LEU A 48 -2.55 -13.70 -9.20
CA LEU A 48 -3.82 -13.11 -9.58
C LEU A 48 -4.10 -13.43 -11.04
N SER A 49 -5.26 -14.01 -11.30
CA SER A 49 -5.77 -14.18 -12.65
C SER A 49 -6.33 -12.85 -13.17
N ALA A 50 -6.45 -12.72 -14.49
CA ALA A 50 -7.11 -11.56 -15.09
C ALA A 50 -8.53 -11.37 -14.56
N ALA A 51 -9.27 -12.47 -14.34
CA ALA A 51 -10.62 -12.42 -13.79
C ALA A 51 -10.67 -11.91 -12.33
N ASP A 52 -9.64 -12.19 -11.53
CA ASP A 52 -9.56 -11.65 -10.16
C ASP A 52 -9.41 -10.13 -10.20
N ILE A 53 -8.53 -9.63 -11.08
CA ILE A 53 -8.25 -8.20 -11.22
C ILE A 53 -9.44 -7.45 -11.82
N GLU A 54 -10.08 -8.00 -12.86
CA GLU A 54 -11.27 -7.40 -13.48
C GLU A 54 -12.47 -7.31 -12.53
N ALA A 55 -12.58 -8.24 -11.58
CA ALA A 55 -13.65 -8.27 -10.59
C ALA A 55 -13.33 -7.45 -9.33
N ALA A 56 -12.14 -6.85 -9.24
CA ALA A 56 -11.71 -6.08 -8.08
C ALA A 56 -12.23 -4.64 -8.12
N ASP A 57 -12.67 -4.16 -6.96
CA ASP A 57 -13.06 -2.77 -6.73
C ASP A 57 -11.81 -1.88 -6.58
N ALA A 58 -10.72 -2.40 -6.01
CA ALA A 58 -9.42 -1.76 -5.90
C ALA A 58 -8.28 -2.78 -5.78
N ALA A 59 -7.07 -2.31 -6.11
CA ALA A 59 -5.83 -3.07 -6.02
C ALA A 59 -4.83 -2.40 -5.06
N ILE A 60 -4.07 -3.21 -4.31
CA ILE A 60 -2.99 -2.76 -3.42
C ILE A 60 -1.66 -3.35 -3.89
N ILE A 61 -0.63 -2.53 -4.04
CA ILE A 61 0.76 -3.01 -4.23
C ILE A 61 1.57 -2.60 -3.01
N ALA A 62 1.92 -3.58 -2.17
CA ALA A 62 2.78 -3.42 -1.00
C ALA A 62 4.15 -4.03 -1.29
N SER A 63 5.07 -3.23 -1.83
CA SER A 63 6.30 -3.75 -2.42
C SER A 63 7.54 -2.91 -2.08
N ASP A 64 8.63 -3.61 -1.78
CA ASP A 64 9.98 -3.06 -1.67
C ASP A 64 10.81 -3.33 -2.95
N THR A 65 10.15 -3.84 -4.00
CA THR A 65 10.71 -4.11 -5.34
C THR A 65 9.83 -3.52 -6.44
N SER A 66 10.33 -3.54 -7.68
CA SER A 66 9.51 -3.17 -8.84
C SER A 66 8.54 -4.28 -9.20
N VAL A 67 7.24 -3.96 -9.21
CA VAL A 67 6.14 -4.85 -9.60
C VAL A 67 5.44 -4.27 -10.83
N SER A 68 5.14 -5.10 -11.84
CA SER A 68 4.40 -4.65 -13.02
C SER A 68 3.00 -4.20 -12.65
N GLN A 69 2.62 -3.03 -13.15
CA GLN A 69 1.31 -2.40 -12.89
C GLN A 69 0.35 -2.55 -14.07
N ASP A 70 0.83 -3.08 -15.19
CA ASP A 70 0.10 -3.08 -16.47
C ASP A 70 -1.20 -3.87 -16.38
N ARG A 71 -1.22 -4.94 -15.58
CA ARG A 71 -2.40 -5.79 -15.36
C ARG A 71 -3.51 -5.10 -14.55
N PHE A 72 -3.21 -4.01 -13.84
CA PHE A 72 -4.15 -3.29 -12.98
C PHE A 72 -4.72 -2.03 -13.67
N SER A 73 -4.51 -1.87 -14.97
CA SER A 73 -5.04 -0.72 -15.70
C SER A 73 -6.57 -0.67 -15.62
N GLY A 74 -7.11 0.45 -15.13
CA GLY A 74 -8.56 0.64 -14.98
C GLY A 74 -9.12 0.22 -13.62
N VAL A 75 -8.29 -0.35 -12.74
CA VAL A 75 -8.63 -0.61 -11.33
C VAL A 75 -7.93 0.46 -10.47
N PRO A 76 -8.63 1.12 -9.53
CA PRO A 76 -8.02 2.01 -8.55
C PRO A 76 -6.86 1.32 -7.84
N LEU A 77 -5.69 1.97 -7.80
CA LEU A 77 -4.45 1.34 -7.36
C LEU A 77 -3.81 2.12 -6.21
N LEU A 78 -3.77 1.50 -5.02
CA LEU A 78 -2.99 1.97 -3.89
C LEU A 78 -1.58 1.38 -3.92
N LYS A 79 -0.58 2.19 -3.59
CA LYS A 79 0.82 1.77 -3.50
C LYS A 79 1.35 2.02 -2.09
N GLY A 80 2.15 1.09 -1.59
CA GLY A 80 2.86 1.19 -0.32
C GLY A 80 4.03 0.21 -0.26
N THR A 81 4.68 0.15 0.89
CA THR A 81 5.79 -0.77 1.16
C THR A 81 5.29 -2.05 1.82
N VAL A 82 6.12 -3.10 1.82
CA VAL A 82 5.82 -4.31 2.60
C VAL A 82 5.68 -3.97 4.08
N LYS A 83 6.50 -3.03 4.56
CA LYS A 83 6.44 -2.55 5.95
C LYS A 83 5.09 -1.90 6.28
N ASP A 84 4.49 -1.16 5.36
CA ASP A 84 3.17 -0.55 5.58
C ASP A 84 2.11 -1.63 5.75
N ALA A 85 2.11 -2.66 4.89
CA ALA A 85 1.18 -3.78 5.00
C ALA A 85 1.39 -4.62 6.28
N VAL A 86 2.63 -4.71 6.78
CA VAL A 86 2.90 -5.40 8.06
C VAL A 86 2.42 -4.58 9.27
N ASN A 87 2.58 -3.25 9.27
CA ASN A 87 2.34 -2.43 10.47
C ASN A 87 1.00 -1.68 10.49
N ASP A 88 0.39 -1.45 9.33
CA ASP A 88 -0.79 -0.59 9.14
C ASP A 88 -1.68 -1.12 8.00
N ALA A 89 -1.98 -2.43 8.03
CA ALA A 89 -2.85 -3.08 7.04
C ALA A 89 -4.24 -2.43 6.97
N GLU A 90 -4.80 -2.06 8.13
CA GLU A 90 -6.09 -1.39 8.23
C GLU A 90 -6.08 -0.04 7.48
N GLY A 91 -5.03 0.77 7.67
CA GLY A 91 -4.85 2.03 6.94
C GLY A 91 -4.73 1.82 5.44
N MET A 92 -3.97 0.81 5.00
CA MET A 92 -3.85 0.50 3.57
C MET A 92 -5.18 0.05 2.96
N ILE A 93 -5.95 -0.78 3.65
CA ILE A 93 -7.26 -1.22 3.16
C ILE A 93 -8.23 -0.04 3.10
N ALA A 94 -8.24 0.83 4.13
CA ALA A 94 -9.06 2.03 4.15
C ALA A 94 -8.73 2.97 2.98
N ASP A 95 -7.44 3.24 2.74
CA ASP A 95 -7.01 4.10 1.63
C ASP A 95 -7.38 3.48 0.26
N ALA A 96 -7.33 2.16 0.12
CA ALA A 96 -7.73 1.47 -1.11
C ALA A 96 -9.26 1.59 -1.35
N ILE A 97 -10.06 1.53 -0.29
CA ILE A 97 -11.51 1.75 -0.35
C ILE A 97 -11.83 3.19 -0.72
N GLU A 98 -11.18 4.17 -0.08
CA GLU A 98 -11.34 5.59 -0.43
C GLU A 98 -10.98 5.83 -1.91
N ALA A 99 -9.94 5.16 -2.42
CA ALA A 99 -9.57 5.23 -3.82
C ALA A 99 -10.61 4.59 -4.76
N ALA A 100 -11.27 3.52 -4.34
CA ALA A 100 -12.36 2.89 -5.08
C ALA A 100 -13.59 3.80 -5.19
N ASP A 101 -13.89 4.54 -4.12
CA ASP A 101 -15.05 5.45 -4.05
C ASP A 101 -14.82 6.79 -4.80
N GLY A 102 -13.62 7.01 -5.34
CA GLY A 102 -13.32 8.14 -6.22
C GLY A 102 -12.79 9.41 -5.53
N ASP A 103 -12.35 9.33 -4.27
CA ASP A 103 -11.69 10.44 -3.56
C ASP A 103 -10.15 10.35 -3.57
N ALA A 104 -9.57 9.47 -4.40
CA ALA A 104 -8.14 9.17 -4.40
C ALA A 104 -7.25 10.42 -4.58
N PRO A 105 -6.34 10.73 -3.63
CA PRO A 105 -5.25 11.67 -3.89
C PRO A 105 -4.17 10.98 -4.72
N ASP A 106 -3.74 11.62 -5.80
CA ASP A 106 -2.51 11.30 -6.55
C ASP A 106 -1.29 11.33 -5.59
N THR A 107 -1.00 10.23 -4.90
CA THR A 107 0.18 10.13 -4.05
C THR A 107 1.27 9.41 -4.84
N GLU A 108 1.98 10.20 -5.65
CA GLU A 108 3.31 9.85 -6.14
C GLU A 108 4.25 9.75 -4.93
N GLY A 109 4.53 8.53 -4.48
CA GLY A 109 5.55 8.28 -3.47
C GLY A 109 6.94 8.57 -4.02
N GLU A 110 7.54 9.69 -3.60
CA GLU A 110 8.96 10.00 -3.81
C GLU A 110 9.82 8.90 -3.16
N SER A 111 10.36 8.02 -4.00
CA SER A 111 11.44 7.10 -3.66
C SER A 111 12.75 7.87 -3.61
N GLY A 112 13.34 7.99 -2.41
CA GLY A 112 14.64 8.63 -2.19
C GLY A 112 15.59 7.67 -1.48
N GLY A 113 16.32 6.85 -2.24
CA GLY A 113 17.49 6.13 -1.76
C GLY A 113 18.78 6.90 -2.12
N ASN A 114 19.67 7.11 -1.14
CA ASN A 114 20.98 6.45 -1.09
C ASN A 114 21.80 6.90 0.14
N ASP A 115 22.70 6.01 0.52
CA ASP A 115 23.56 5.90 1.68
C ASP A 115 24.76 6.89 1.78
N THR A 116 25.31 6.95 3.01
CA THR A 116 26.69 7.25 3.48
C THR A 116 27.25 8.67 3.74
N THR A 117 27.57 8.90 5.04
CA THR A 117 28.69 9.64 5.70
C THR A 117 28.94 11.14 5.50
N ASP A 118 28.82 11.94 6.57
CA ASP A 118 29.95 12.51 7.38
C ASP A 118 29.44 13.61 8.36
N SER A 119 30.20 13.82 9.42
CA SER A 119 29.94 14.64 10.61
C SER A 119 29.79 16.14 10.35
N GLY A 120 28.94 16.82 11.14
CA GLY A 120 29.08 18.27 11.41
C GLY A 120 27.79 19.08 11.53
N SER A 121 27.45 19.44 12.78
CA SER A 121 26.74 20.66 13.24
C SER A 121 25.42 21.14 12.61
N ASP A 122 24.43 21.22 13.49
CA ASP A 122 23.39 22.26 13.67
C ASP A 122 22.44 22.67 12.53
N GLN A 123 21.15 22.53 12.84
CA GLN A 123 19.95 23.12 12.22
C GLN A 123 19.54 22.71 10.80
N GLN A 124 18.60 21.76 10.66
CA GLN A 124 17.36 22.03 9.89
C GLN A 124 16.26 20.96 10.05
N ARG A 125 15.08 21.44 10.45
CA ARG A 125 13.71 21.00 10.05
C ARG A 125 13.30 19.55 10.33
N ARG A 126 12.53 19.45 11.43
CA ARG A 126 11.56 18.39 11.73
C ARG A 126 10.67 18.10 10.52
N ARG A 127 10.88 16.97 9.84
CA ARG A 127 9.99 16.40 8.82
C ARG A 127 9.26 15.22 9.45
N GLY A 128 8.29 15.56 10.31
CA GLY A 128 7.26 14.64 10.79
C GLY A 128 5.93 15.31 10.51
N GLY A 129 5.27 14.90 9.43
CA GLY A 129 3.93 15.37 9.09
C GLY A 129 2.97 14.93 10.18
N ASP A 130 2.51 15.87 10.99
CA ASP A 130 1.55 15.65 12.05
C ASP A 130 0.20 15.28 11.42
N ARG A 131 -0.19 14.00 11.46
CA ARG A 131 -1.44 13.47 10.85
C ARG A 131 -2.68 14.22 11.35
N SER A 132 -2.61 14.87 12.52
CA SER A 132 -3.68 15.72 13.06
C SER A 132 -3.98 16.95 12.19
N LYS A 133 -2.99 17.46 11.45
CA LYS A 133 -3.18 18.59 10.52
C LYS A 133 -3.91 18.18 9.25
N SER A 134 -3.73 16.94 8.80
CA SER A 134 -4.53 16.37 7.71
C SER A 134 -6.00 16.25 8.12
N LEU A 135 -6.24 15.76 9.34
CA LEU A 135 -7.60 15.64 9.88
C LEU A 135 -8.29 17.00 10.08
N LEU A 136 -7.56 18.00 10.59
CA LEU A 136 -8.09 19.37 10.77
C LEU A 136 -8.32 20.09 9.44
N ALA A 137 -7.48 19.84 8.43
CA ALA A 137 -7.71 20.33 7.07
C ALA A 137 -8.95 19.67 6.44
N ARG A 138 -9.17 18.37 6.67
CA ARG A 138 -10.37 17.62 6.25
C ARG A 138 -11.64 18.16 6.93
N LEU A 139 -11.63 18.42 8.24
CA LEU A 139 -12.79 18.95 8.98
C LEU A 139 -13.22 20.35 8.53
N LYS A 140 -12.27 21.21 8.15
CA LYS A 140 -12.57 22.59 7.73
C LYS A 140 -13.26 22.67 6.36
N ARG A 141 -13.12 21.62 5.54
CA ARG A 141 -13.77 21.51 4.21
C ARG A 141 -15.21 21.03 4.26
N LEU A 142 -15.63 20.35 5.34
CA LEU A 142 -17.02 19.91 5.51
C LEU A 142 -17.97 21.00 6.02
N PHE A 143 -17.44 22.12 6.52
CA PHE A 143 -18.21 23.22 7.10
C PHE A 143 -18.10 24.54 6.31
N SER A 144 -17.71 24.48 5.03
CA SER A 144 -17.65 25.64 4.12
C SER A 144 -18.48 25.43 2.85
#